data_AF-A0A1I4Q7V0-F1
#
_entry.id   AF-A0A1I4Q7V0-F1
#
_cell.length_a   1.000
_cell.length_b   1.000
_cell.length_c   1.000
_cell.angle_alpha   90.00
_cell.angle_beta   90.00
_cell.angle_gamma   90.00
#
_symmetry.space_group_name_H-M   'P 1'
#
loop_
_entity.id
_entity.type
_entity.pdbx_description
1 polymer ?
#
loop_
_entity_poly.entity_id
_entity_poly.type
_entity_poly.pdbx_seq_one_letter_code
_entity_poly.pdbx_strand_id
1 'polypeptide(L)'
;MQRNVAWIHGNQAKAGKPIHVTLNATAIAVLTKQIGKHPKAVFSYKGKPITQVNTKAWYKALKRAGIEDFRWHELRHTWASWVAQNGVSLNVIQEMGAWESAEMVRRYAHLAPEQFSQHARVVDNVLNSTNLAQSE
;
A
#
# COMPACT_ATOMS: atom_id res chain seq x y z
N MET A 1 7.94 -0.13 20.63
CA MET A 1 8.36 0.18 19.24
C MET A 1 8.22 1.67 19.03
N GLN A 2 9.32 2.43 18.99
CA GLN A 2 9.28 3.91 19.05
C GLN A 2 8.94 4.58 17.71
N ARG A 3 8.89 3.80 16.61
CA ARG A 3 8.37 4.21 15.29
C ARG A 3 7.64 3.00 14.70
N ASN A 4 6.38 3.17 14.28
CA ASN A 4 5.57 2.11 13.64
C ASN A 4 6.05 1.84 12.20
N VAL A 5 7.33 1.51 12.05
CA VAL A 5 8.00 1.35 10.77
C VAL A 5 8.84 0.08 10.80
N ALA A 6 8.62 -0.81 9.84
CA ALA A 6 9.51 -1.94 9.58
C ALA A 6 10.58 -1.52 8.58
N TRP A 7 11.85 -1.73 8.93
CA TRP A 7 12.99 -1.45 8.07
C TRP A 7 13.55 -2.74 7.49
N ILE A 8 13.77 -2.75 6.19
CA ILE A 8 14.51 -3.77 5.46
C ILE A 8 15.75 -3.08 4.91
N HIS A 9 16.91 -3.46 5.42
CA HIS A 9 18.17 -2.84 5.03
C HIS A 9 18.51 -3.21 3.58
N GLY A 10 19.27 -2.36 2.89
CA GLY A 10 19.60 -2.56 1.47
C GLY A 10 20.28 -3.89 1.17
N ASN A 11 21.10 -4.40 2.10
CA ASN A 11 21.72 -5.72 2.02
C ASN A 11 20.74 -6.91 2.10
N GLN A 12 19.48 -6.66 2.49
CA GLN A 12 18.39 -7.64 2.56
C GLN A 12 17.35 -7.42 1.45
N ALA A 13 17.42 -6.29 0.73
CA ALA A 13 16.48 -5.93 -0.33
C ALA A 13 17.02 -6.34 -1.69
N LYS A 14 16.16 -6.94 -2.53
CA LYS A 14 16.52 -7.41 -3.88
C LYS A 14 17.13 -6.31 -4.77
N ALA A 15 16.75 -5.05 -4.56
CA ALA A 15 17.21 -3.90 -5.32
C ALA A 15 18.39 -3.14 -4.67
N GLY A 16 18.95 -3.64 -3.56
CA GLY A 16 20.04 -2.97 -2.83
C GLY A 16 19.62 -1.68 -2.09
N LYS A 17 18.38 -1.22 -2.27
CA LYS A 17 17.85 -0.01 -1.64
C LYS A 17 17.11 -0.35 -0.34
N PRO A 18 17.32 0.40 0.75
CA PRO A 18 16.54 0.23 1.97
C PRO A 18 15.05 0.42 1.68
N ILE A 19 14.23 -0.48 2.21
CA ILE A 19 12.78 -0.38 2.14
C ILE A 19 12.28 -0.11 3.55
N HIS A 20 11.43 0.88 3.72
CA HIS A 20 10.70 1.10 4.95
C HIS A 20 9.22 0.92 4.69
N VAL A 21 8.54 0.22 5.59
CA VAL A 21 7.09 -0.01 5.51
C VAL A 21 6.46 0.58 6.75
N THR A 22 5.68 1.63 6.58
CA THR A 22 4.89 2.22 7.66
C THR A 22 3.74 1.29 8.00
N LEU A 23 3.64 0.92 9.28
CA LEU A 23 2.69 -0.05 9.79
C LEU A 23 1.52 0.69 10.44
N ASN A 24 0.31 0.46 9.94
CA ASN A 24 -0.90 0.96 10.59
C ASN A 24 -1.25 0.12 11.84
N ALA A 25 -2.24 0.58 12.61
CA ALA A 25 -2.68 -0.10 13.84
C ALA A 25 -3.07 -1.56 13.59
N THR A 26 -3.72 -1.87 12.47
CA THR A 26 -4.11 -3.23 12.08
C THR A 26 -2.89 -4.12 11.88
N ALA A 27 -1.88 -3.66 11.13
CA ALA A 27 -0.64 -4.39 10.92
C ALA A 27 0.12 -4.62 12.23
N ILE A 28 0.22 -3.60 13.08
CA ILE A 28 0.82 -3.72 14.41
C ILE A 28 0.08 -4.78 15.24
N ALA A 29 -1.24 -4.75 15.29
CA ALA A 29 -2.03 -5.73 16.04
C ALA A 29 -1.80 -7.17 15.55
N VAL A 30 -1.65 -7.38 14.25
CA VAL A 30 -1.31 -8.69 13.67
C VAL A 30 0.09 -9.13 14.12
N LEU A 31 1.09 -8.25 14.04
CA LEU A 31 2.47 -8.53 14.42
C LEU A 31 2.60 -8.83 15.92
N THR A 32 1.94 -8.04 16.77
CA THR A 32 1.93 -8.25 18.23
C THR A 32 1.38 -9.63 18.59
N LYS A 33 0.32 -10.09 17.90
CA LYS A 33 -0.23 -11.44 18.08
C LYS A 33 0.71 -12.58 17.67
N GLN A 34 1.82 -12.29 17.00
CA GLN A 34 2.82 -13.31 16.63
C GLN A 34 4.00 -13.37 17.61
N ILE A 35 4.18 -12.36 18.47
CA ILE A 35 5.28 -12.32 19.43
C ILE A 35 5.22 -13.55 20.35
N GLY A 36 6.36 -14.22 20.53
CA GLY A 36 6.50 -15.40 21.38
C GLY A 36 6.11 -16.73 20.71
N LYS A 37 5.51 -16.74 19.51
CA LYS A 37 5.12 -17.99 18.83
C LYS A 37 6.25 -18.72 18.15
N HIS A 38 7.35 -18.03 17.85
CA HIS A 38 8.53 -18.62 17.24
C HIS A 38 9.77 -17.75 17.60
N PRO A 39 10.94 -18.34 17.86
CA PRO A 39 12.10 -17.63 18.40
C PRO A 39 12.71 -16.59 17.44
N LYS A 40 12.56 -16.78 16.12
CA LYS A 40 13.19 -15.93 15.08
C LYS A 40 12.22 -15.31 14.07
N ALA A 41 11.41 -16.12 13.40
CA ALA A 41 10.45 -15.67 12.40
C ALA A 41 9.14 -15.16 13.01
N VAL A 42 8.59 -14.08 12.44
CA VAL A 42 7.27 -13.54 12.81
C VAL A 42 6.14 -14.46 12.36
N PHE A 43 6.21 -14.99 11.12
CA PHE A 43 5.21 -15.91 10.59
C PHE A 43 5.82 -17.30 10.44
N SER A 44 5.25 -18.28 11.15
CA SER A 44 5.67 -19.67 11.10
C SER A 44 4.46 -20.62 11.07
N TYR A 45 4.67 -21.83 10.57
CA TYR A 45 3.70 -22.92 10.59
C TYR A 45 4.38 -24.19 11.09
N LYS A 46 3.82 -24.81 12.14
CA LYS A 46 4.41 -25.99 12.81
C LYS A 46 5.90 -25.81 13.15
N GLY A 47 6.24 -24.64 13.69
CA GLY A 47 7.61 -24.30 14.10
C GLY A 47 8.58 -23.99 12.95
N LYS A 48 8.15 -24.04 11.69
CA LYS A 48 8.97 -23.70 10.53
C LYS A 48 8.60 -22.32 9.98
N PRO A 49 9.58 -21.44 9.67
CA PRO A 49 9.30 -20.16 9.03
C PRO A 49 8.54 -20.33 7.71
N ILE A 50 7.59 -19.45 7.44
CA ILE A 50 6.90 -19.41 6.15
C ILE A 50 7.80 -18.68 5.16
N THR A 51 8.28 -19.39 4.14
CA THR A 51 9.15 -18.84 3.08
C THR A 51 8.42 -18.68 1.75
N GLN A 52 7.31 -19.39 1.55
CA GLN A 52 6.46 -19.31 0.37
C GLN A 52 5.02 -19.07 0.78
N VAL A 53 4.39 -18.09 0.16
CA VAL A 53 3.02 -17.64 0.47
C VAL A 53 1.99 -18.16 -0.53
N ASN A 54 2.39 -18.32 -1.79
CA ASN A 54 1.52 -18.91 -2.83
C ASN A 54 1.51 -20.44 -2.72
N THR A 55 0.76 -20.96 -1.76
CA THR A 55 0.73 -22.39 -1.39
C THR A 55 -0.71 -22.92 -1.40
N LYS A 56 -0.89 -24.24 -1.21
CA LYS A 56 -2.23 -24.83 -1.03
C LYS A 56 -3.02 -24.18 0.10
N ALA A 57 -2.35 -23.66 1.14
CA ALA A 57 -3.02 -22.96 2.24
C ALA A 57 -3.68 -21.66 1.76
N TRP A 58 -3.03 -20.92 0.86
CA TRP A 58 -3.57 -19.71 0.24
C TRP A 58 -4.83 -20.01 -0.58
N TYR A 59 -4.76 -20.95 -1.52
CA TYR A 59 -5.93 -21.31 -2.34
C TYR A 59 -7.08 -21.88 -1.52
N LYS A 60 -6.80 -22.62 -0.43
CA LYS A 60 -7.84 -23.03 0.53
C LYS A 60 -8.48 -21.85 1.24
N ALA A 61 -7.71 -20.81 1.56
CA ALA A 61 -8.25 -19.58 2.15
C ALA A 61 -9.15 -18.83 1.16
N LEU A 62 -8.73 -18.71 -0.12
CA LEU A 62 -9.55 -18.13 -1.19
C LEU A 62 -10.86 -18.89 -1.38
N LYS A 63 -10.81 -20.23 -1.44
CA LYS A 63 -12.02 -21.06 -1.53
C LYS A 63 -12.98 -20.82 -0.37
N ARG A 64 -12.48 -20.71 0.87
CA ARG A 64 -13.33 -20.40 2.04
C ARG A 64 -13.90 -18.98 2.00
N ALA A 65 -13.18 -18.04 1.38
CA ALA A 65 -13.62 -16.66 1.21
C ALA A 65 -14.52 -16.46 -0.03
N GLY A 66 -14.72 -17.49 -0.86
CA GLY A 66 -15.49 -17.38 -2.11
C GLY A 66 -14.81 -16.52 -3.18
N ILE A 67 -13.48 -16.44 -3.17
CA ILE A 67 -12.70 -15.64 -4.12
C ILE A 67 -12.08 -16.55 -5.18
N GLU A 68 -12.28 -16.20 -6.45
CA GLU A 68 -11.73 -16.90 -7.62
C GLU A 68 -10.67 -16.03 -8.34
N ASP A 69 -9.82 -16.67 -9.15
CA ASP A 69 -8.76 -16.05 -9.96
C ASP A 69 -7.89 -14.99 -9.26
N PHE A 70 -7.52 -15.26 -8.00
CA PHE A 70 -6.78 -14.29 -7.17
C PHE A 70 -5.42 -14.84 -6.72
N ARG A 71 -4.35 -14.10 -6.99
CA ARG A 71 -2.98 -14.50 -6.61
C ARG A 71 -2.52 -13.71 -5.40
N TRP A 72 -1.51 -14.21 -4.69
CA TRP A 72 -0.99 -13.54 -3.50
C TRP A 72 -0.56 -12.09 -3.76
N HIS A 73 0.08 -11.82 -4.91
CA HIS A 73 0.54 -10.47 -5.25
C HIS A 73 -0.61 -9.49 -5.47
N GLU A 74 -1.81 -9.98 -5.80
CA GLU A 74 -3.00 -9.15 -5.96
C GLU A 74 -3.37 -8.43 -4.65
N LEU A 75 -3.03 -8.97 -3.48
CA LEU A 75 -3.22 -8.25 -2.20
C LEU A 75 -2.55 -6.87 -2.20
N ARG A 76 -1.34 -6.76 -2.78
CA ARG A 76 -0.61 -5.49 -2.90
C ARG A 76 -1.27 -4.57 -3.93
N HIS A 77 -1.82 -5.14 -5.02
CA HIS A 77 -2.61 -4.39 -6.00
C HIS A 77 -3.90 -3.86 -5.39
N THR A 78 -4.66 -4.68 -4.68
CA THR A 78 -5.90 -4.30 -3.97
C THR A 78 -5.64 -3.18 -2.96
N TRP A 79 -4.58 -3.30 -2.15
CA TRP A 79 -4.21 -2.25 -1.22
C TRP A 79 -3.91 -0.91 -1.93
N ALA A 80 -3.14 -0.92 -3.02
CA ALA A 80 -2.85 0.30 -3.77
C ALA A 80 -4.10 0.90 -4.42
N SER A 81 -4.99 0.07 -4.95
CA SER A 81 -6.28 0.52 -5.49
C SER A 81 -7.12 1.23 -4.43
N TRP A 82 -7.27 0.64 -3.24
CA TRP A 82 -8.02 1.28 -2.16
C TRP A 82 -7.41 2.60 -1.71
N VAL A 83 -6.08 2.65 -1.57
CA VAL A 83 -5.38 3.86 -1.14
C VAL A 83 -5.48 4.96 -2.20
N ALA A 84 -5.39 4.62 -3.49
CA ALA A 84 -5.59 5.55 -4.60
C ALA A 84 -7.03 6.08 -4.66
N GLN A 85 -8.04 5.21 -4.50
CA GLN A 85 -9.45 5.59 -4.45
C GLN A 85 -9.77 6.53 -3.28
N ASN A 86 -9.01 6.45 -2.18
CA ASN A 86 -9.13 7.35 -1.03
C ASN A 86 -8.27 8.63 -1.16
N GLY A 87 -7.80 8.96 -2.38
CA GLY A 87 -7.18 10.25 -2.68
C GLY A 87 -5.71 10.38 -2.30
N VAL A 88 -5.03 9.28 -1.97
CA VAL A 88 -3.58 9.33 -1.71
C VAL A 88 -2.82 9.43 -3.04
N SER A 89 -1.85 10.35 -3.10
CA SER A 89 -1.08 10.59 -4.31
C SER A 89 -0.25 9.37 -4.73
N LEU A 90 -0.06 9.19 -6.03
CA LEU A 90 0.66 8.04 -6.58
C LEU A 90 2.13 7.98 -6.11
N ASN A 91 2.75 9.14 -5.86
CA ASN A 91 4.12 9.20 -5.31
C ASN A 91 4.18 8.59 -3.91
N VAL A 92 3.21 8.91 -3.05
CA VAL A 92 3.12 8.34 -1.70
C VAL A 92 2.85 6.84 -1.77
N ILE A 93 1.96 6.39 -2.67
CA ILE A 93 1.67 4.96 -2.87
C ILE A 93 2.92 4.22 -3.37
N GLN A 94 3.70 4.83 -4.27
CA GLN A 94 4.94 4.27 -4.77
C GLN A 94 5.95 4.02 -3.66
N GLU A 95 6.15 5.01 -2.80
CA GLU A 95 7.05 4.92 -1.64
C GLU A 95 6.58 3.88 -0.64
N MET A 96 5.32 3.96 -0.20
CA MET A 96 4.75 3.04 0.79
C MET A 96 4.73 1.59 0.32
N GLY A 97 4.47 1.38 -0.97
CA GLY A 97 4.48 0.05 -1.54
C GLY A 97 5.87 -0.45 -1.91
N ALA A 98 6.87 0.41 -1.95
CA ALA A 98 8.19 0.12 -2.52
C ALA A 98 8.09 -0.39 -3.97
N TRP A 99 7.41 0.36 -4.84
CA TRP A 99 7.47 0.15 -6.28
C TRP A 99 8.74 0.78 -6.86
N GLU A 100 9.37 0.06 -7.79
CA GLU A 100 10.64 0.47 -8.37
C GLU A 100 10.51 1.68 -9.30
N SER A 101 9.37 1.82 -10.00
CA SER A 101 9.12 2.93 -10.90
C SER A 101 7.71 3.51 -10.74
N ALA A 102 7.58 4.80 -11.06
CA ALA A 102 6.29 5.50 -11.08
C ALA A 102 5.34 4.87 -12.11
N GLU A 103 5.87 4.33 -13.21
CA GLU A 103 5.11 3.63 -14.23
C GLU A 103 4.34 2.43 -13.67
N MET A 104 4.94 1.67 -12.74
CA MET A 104 4.25 0.54 -12.11
C MET A 104 3.02 0.97 -11.29
N VAL A 105 3.03 2.19 -10.75
CA VAL A 105 1.96 2.74 -9.90
C VAL A 105 0.94 3.54 -10.71
N ARG A 106 1.32 4.08 -11.88
CA ARG A 106 0.39 4.76 -12.80
C ARG A 106 -0.82 3.92 -13.18
N ARG A 107 -0.73 2.58 -13.12
CA ARG A 107 -1.88 1.70 -13.33
C ARG A 107 -3.06 1.98 -12.40
N TYR A 108 -2.87 2.63 -11.25
CA TYR A 108 -3.97 2.99 -10.34
C TYR A 108 -4.44 4.44 -10.51
N ALA A 109 -3.80 5.24 -11.37
CA ALA A 109 -4.13 6.65 -11.56
C ALA A 109 -5.60 6.86 -11.96
N HIS A 110 -6.13 5.96 -12.78
CA HIS A 110 -7.51 6.01 -13.25
C HIS A 110 -8.55 5.69 -12.18
N LEU A 111 -8.15 5.17 -11.01
CA LEU A 111 -9.05 4.83 -9.91
C LEU A 111 -9.34 6.03 -8.98
N ALA A 112 -8.79 7.21 -9.28
CA ALA A 112 -9.01 8.44 -8.54
C ALA A 112 -9.82 9.52 -9.31
N PRO A 113 -10.93 9.20 -10.01
CA PRO A 113 -11.62 10.18 -10.85
C PRO A 113 -12.33 11.28 -10.05
N GLU A 114 -12.86 10.98 -8.85
CA GLU A 114 -13.48 11.99 -7.97
C GLU A 114 -12.49 13.07 -7.50
N GLN A 115 -11.18 12.78 -7.50
CA GLN A 115 -10.15 13.75 -7.17
C GLN A 115 -9.95 14.77 -8.30
N PHE A 116 -10.12 14.38 -9.57
CA PHE A 116 -9.96 15.32 -10.68
C PHE A 116 -11.00 16.44 -10.65
N SER A 117 -12.24 16.16 -10.24
CA SER A 117 -13.27 17.19 -10.10
C SER A 117 -12.97 18.12 -8.91
N GLN A 118 -12.48 17.59 -7.79
CA GLN A 118 -12.10 18.39 -6.63
C GLN A 118 -10.84 19.23 -6.88
N HIS A 119 -9.86 18.69 -7.60
CA HIS A 119 -8.67 19.43 -8.01
C HIS A 119 -8.97 20.47 -9.10
N ALA A 120 -9.89 20.18 -10.03
CA ALA A 120 -10.33 21.17 -11.02
C ALA A 120 -10.94 22.41 -10.34
N ARG A 121 -11.71 22.21 -9.25
CA ARG A 121 -12.30 23.31 -8.45
C ARG A 121 -11.29 24.23 -7.77
N VAL A 122 -10.01 23.85 -7.69
CA VAL A 122 -8.96 24.76 -7.21
C VAL A 122 -8.86 25.99 -8.12
N VAL A 123 -9.04 25.82 -9.43
CA VAL A 123 -9.05 26.93 -10.39
C VAL A 123 -10.21 27.87 -10.11
N ASP A 124 -11.39 27.36 -9.76
CA ASP A 124 -12.55 28.18 -9.41
C ASP A 124 -12.25 29.10 -8.22
N ASN A 125 -11.55 28.61 -7.19
CA ASN A 125 -11.15 29.43 -6.05
C ASN A 125 -10.13 30.52 -6.44
N VAL A 126 -9.19 30.22 -7.34
CA VAL A 126 -8.22 31.20 -7.85
C VAL A 126 -8.94 32.30 -8.64
N LEU A 127 -9.83 31.92 -9.55
CA LEU A 127 -10.58 32.85 -10.39
C LEU A 127 -11.55 33.72 -9.58
N ASN A 128 -12.22 33.16 -8.57
CA ASN A 128 -13.18 33.89 -7.73
C ASN A 128 -12.49 34.78 -6.68
N SER A 129 -11.22 34.54 -6.36
CA SER A 129 -10.44 35.37 -5.43
C SER A 129 -9.74 36.56 -6.10
N THR A 130 -9.75 36.60 -7.43
CA THR A 130 -9.19 37.73 -8.19
C THR A 130 -10.28 38.78 -8.33
N ASN A 131 -10.10 39.95 -7.67
CA ASN A 131 -10.93 41.12 -7.97
C ASN A 131 -10.84 41.36 -9.49
N LEU A 132 -11.96 41.22 -10.20
CA LEU A 132 -12.07 41.59 -11.60
C LEU A 132 -11.52 43.01 -11.73
N ALA A 133 -10.41 43.15 -12.45
CA ALA A 133 -9.80 44.45 -12.68
C ALA A 133 -10.85 45.39 -13.28
N GLN A 134 -10.85 46.62 -12.76
CA GLN A 134 -11.84 47.67 -12.99
C GLN A 134 -12.25 47.77 -14.46
N SER A 135 -13.56 47.86 -14.70
CA SER A 135 -14.14 48.27 -15.97
C SER A 135 -13.66 49.68 -16.33
N GLU A 136 -13.00 49.83 -17.48
CA GLU A 136 -12.85 51.11 -18.19
C GLU A 136 -14.19 51.61 -18.73
#